data_AF-A0A6P2LTH6-F1
#
_entry.id   AF-A0A6P2LTH6-F1
#
_cell.length_a   1.000
_cell.length_b   1.000
_cell.length_c   1.000
_cell.angle_alpha   90.00
_cell.angle_beta   90.00
_cell.angle_gamma   90.00
#
_symmetry.space_group_name_H-M   'P 1'
#
loop_
_entity.id
_entity.type
_entity.pdbx_description
1 polymer ?
#
loop_
_entity_poly.entity_id
_entity_poly.type
_entity_poly.pdbx_seq_one_letter_code
_entity_poly.pdbx_strand_id
1 'polypeptide(L)'
;MKKSVLAILTYAAFSSMAHAGEPFSTKYQIVVPPAPQFTPTKVWDDGKFTYIQLRAPYHGELPVVFEQLDDGEFAVVDARWDERTSRFVLPKLIDRVVLRLEEKHVEIDRS
;
A
#
# COMPACT_ATOMS: atom_id res chain seq x y z
N MET A 1 5.44 -36.27 8.48
CA MET A 1 6.62 -35.38 8.45
C MET A 1 7.01 -35.11 7.00
N LYS A 2 6.62 -33.97 6.43
CA LYS A 2 7.12 -33.52 5.12
C LYS A 2 7.52 -32.05 5.24
N LYS A 3 8.75 -31.77 4.83
CA LYS A 3 9.55 -30.58 5.09
C LYS A 3 9.00 -29.39 4.29
N SER A 4 8.73 -28.28 4.98
CA SER A 4 8.41 -27.00 4.33
C SER A 4 9.70 -26.34 3.85
N VAL A 5 9.77 -26.03 2.55
CA VAL A 5 10.85 -25.23 1.96
C VAL A 5 10.36 -23.79 1.93
N LEU A 6 10.98 -22.94 2.75
CA LEU A 6 10.75 -21.50 2.77
C LEU A 6 11.53 -20.87 1.62
N ALA A 7 10.84 -20.50 0.55
CA ALA A 7 11.42 -19.75 -0.55
C ALA A 7 11.47 -18.25 -0.18
N ILE A 8 12.64 -17.76 0.20
CA ILE A 8 12.90 -16.33 0.35
C ILE A 8 13.08 -15.76 -1.06
N LEU A 9 12.02 -15.13 -1.60
CA LEU A 9 12.13 -14.37 -2.84
C LEU A 9 12.79 -13.02 -2.54
N THR A 10 14.08 -12.91 -2.87
CA THR A 10 14.77 -11.62 -2.94
C THR A 10 14.35 -10.93 -4.24
N TYR A 11 13.51 -9.90 -4.16
CA TYR A 11 13.18 -9.08 -5.33
C TYR A 11 14.28 -8.04 -5.56
N ALA A 12 14.94 -8.17 -6.71
CA ALA A 12 15.95 -7.23 -7.20
C ALA A 12 15.33 -5.84 -7.44
N ALA A 13 15.99 -4.81 -6.93
CA ALA A 13 15.66 -3.42 -7.19
C ALA A 13 16.05 -3.05 -8.62
N PHE A 14 15.10 -2.57 -9.43
CA PHE A 14 15.41 -1.90 -10.69
C PHE A 14 14.50 -0.71 -11.00
N SER A 15 15.20 0.37 -11.34
CA SER A 15 14.84 1.48 -12.24
C SER A 15 14.00 2.64 -11.70
N SER A 16 14.73 3.56 -11.07
CA SER A 16 14.80 5.00 -11.40
C SER A 16 13.95 5.45 -12.60
N MET A 17 12.79 6.04 -12.32
CA MET A 17 12.26 7.22 -13.02
C MET A 17 11.66 8.14 -11.96
N ALA A 18 12.56 8.84 -11.25
CA ALA A 18 12.17 9.88 -10.31
C ALA A 18 11.77 11.13 -11.09
N HIS A 19 10.58 11.67 -10.79
CA HIS A 19 10.38 13.10 -10.94
C HIS A 19 11.40 13.77 -10.01
N ALA A 20 12.44 14.36 -10.61
CA ALA A 20 13.55 14.96 -9.88
C ALA A 20 13.04 16.18 -9.11
N GLY A 21 12.97 16.10 -7.78
CA GLY A 21 12.80 17.27 -6.93
C GLY A 21 12.25 17.02 -5.52
N GLU A 22 11.40 16.00 -5.32
CA GLU A 22 10.74 15.82 -4.03
C GLU A 22 11.36 14.68 -3.21
N PRO A 23 11.66 14.90 -1.91
CA PRO A 23 12.14 13.85 -1.03
C PRO A 23 11.04 12.79 -0.87
N PHE A 24 11.33 11.53 -1.23
CA PHE A 24 10.39 10.42 -1.03
C PHE A 24 10.84 9.49 0.10
N SER A 25 9.88 8.97 0.88
CA SER A 25 10.12 8.02 1.97
C SER A 25 9.46 6.67 1.65
N THR A 26 10.17 5.56 1.91
CA THR A 26 9.67 4.18 1.71
C THR A 26 9.53 3.44 3.04
N LYS A 27 9.20 4.16 4.11
CA LYS A 27 9.15 3.64 5.48
C LYS A 27 7.99 2.68 5.75
N TYR A 28 7.27 2.27 4.71
CA TYR A 28 6.03 1.51 4.84
C TYR A 28 6.29 0.00 4.75
N GLN A 29 5.61 -0.74 5.63
CA GLN A 29 5.56 -2.20 5.66
C GLN A 29 4.14 -2.65 5.30
N ILE A 30 3.99 -3.81 4.68
CA ILE A 30 2.70 -4.35 4.21
C ILE A 30 2.50 -5.72 4.87
N VAL A 31 1.37 -5.89 5.58
CA VAL A 31 1.00 -7.11 6.30
C VAL A 31 -0.26 -7.71 5.70
N VAL A 32 -0.25 -9.01 5.38
CA VAL A 32 -1.31 -9.66 4.59
C VAL A 32 -1.55 -11.13 4.96
N PRO A 33 -2.81 -11.54 5.23
CA PRO A 33 -3.20 -12.97 5.19
C PRO A 33 -4.60 -13.26 4.58
N PRO A 34 -4.77 -14.31 3.73
CA PRO A 34 -4.11 -14.54 2.43
C PRO A 34 -4.22 -13.33 1.47
N ALA A 35 -3.25 -13.20 0.54
CA ALA A 35 -3.09 -12.00 -0.27
C ALA A 35 -4.25 -11.69 -1.23
N PRO A 36 -5.04 -10.63 -0.98
CA PRO A 36 -6.08 -10.22 -1.91
C PRO A 36 -5.46 -9.56 -3.15
N GLN A 37 -6.26 -9.43 -4.21
CA GLN A 37 -5.82 -8.82 -5.47
C GLN A 37 -5.34 -7.37 -5.30
N PHE A 38 -5.88 -6.64 -4.32
CA PHE A 38 -5.50 -5.26 -3.99
C PHE A 38 -4.27 -5.17 -3.06
N THR A 39 -3.45 -6.20 -2.97
CA THR A 39 -2.17 -6.10 -2.25
C THR A 39 -1.28 -5.04 -2.91
N PRO A 40 -0.83 -4.00 -2.17
CA PRO A 40 0.04 -2.98 -2.74
C PRO A 40 1.37 -3.57 -3.19
N THR A 41 1.87 -3.05 -4.30
CA THR A 41 3.21 -3.34 -4.83
C THR A 41 4.25 -2.35 -4.34
N LYS A 42 3.83 -1.14 -3.98
CA LYS A 42 4.70 -0.08 -3.47
C LYS A 42 3.89 0.91 -2.64
N VAL A 43 4.45 1.33 -1.50
CA VAL A 43 3.92 2.41 -0.68
C VAL A 43 5.04 3.40 -0.36
N TRP A 44 4.76 4.69 -0.53
CA TRP A 44 5.72 5.76 -0.26
C TRP A 44 4.99 7.08 0.01
N ASP A 45 5.71 8.06 0.52
CA ASP A 45 5.24 9.43 0.68
C ASP A 45 6.25 10.42 0.11
N ASP A 46 5.81 11.64 -0.21
CA ASP A 46 6.65 12.77 -0.65
C ASP A 46 6.84 13.84 0.45
N GLY A 47 6.46 13.51 1.70
CA GLY A 47 6.39 14.44 2.82
C GLY A 47 5.07 15.22 2.95
N LYS A 48 4.13 15.07 2.01
CA LYS A 48 2.79 15.68 2.07
C LYS A 48 1.67 14.69 1.77
N PHE A 49 1.82 13.90 0.72
CA PHE A 49 0.87 12.89 0.25
C PHE A 49 1.43 11.48 0.49
N THR A 50 0.53 10.54 0.79
CA THR A 50 0.86 9.12 0.80
C THR A 50 0.37 8.46 -0.48
N TYR A 51 1.19 7.59 -1.04
CA TYR A 51 0.97 6.91 -2.31
C TYR A 51 0.94 5.40 -2.09
N ILE A 52 -0.16 4.76 -2.50
CA ILE A 52 -0.33 3.31 -2.39
C ILE A 52 -0.57 2.77 -3.80
N GLN A 53 0.42 2.11 -4.37
CA GLN A 53 0.36 1.58 -5.74
C GLN A 53 -0.01 0.11 -5.73
N LEU A 54 -1.08 -0.23 -6.45
CA LEU A 54 -1.47 -1.60 -6.74
C LEU A 54 -0.75 -2.10 -8.00
N ARG A 55 -0.89 -3.40 -8.29
CA ARG A 55 -0.34 -3.96 -9.52
C ARG A 55 -0.99 -3.31 -10.74
N ALA A 56 -0.18 -2.65 -11.57
CA ALA A 56 -0.63 -2.06 -12.83
C ALA A 56 -0.56 -3.08 -13.99
N PRO A 57 -1.57 -3.13 -14.88
CA PRO A 57 -2.86 -2.48 -14.75
C PRO A 57 -3.74 -3.17 -13.69
N TYR A 58 -4.52 -2.39 -12.95
CA TYR A 58 -5.45 -2.91 -11.96
C TYR A 58 -6.86 -2.99 -12.55
N HIS A 59 -7.42 -4.19 -12.58
CA HIS A 59 -8.76 -4.49 -13.11
C HIS A 59 -9.72 -5.07 -12.05
N GLY A 60 -9.30 -5.08 -10.79
CA GLY A 60 -10.14 -5.53 -9.68
C GLY A 60 -11.03 -4.40 -9.15
N GLU A 61 -11.91 -4.75 -8.22
CA GLU A 61 -12.63 -3.76 -7.42
C GLU A 61 -11.66 -2.99 -6.52
N LEU A 62 -11.93 -1.71 -6.33
CA LEU A 62 -11.10 -0.84 -5.50
C LEU A 62 -11.47 -1.04 -4.02
N PRO A 63 -10.49 -1.32 -3.14
CA PRO A 63 -10.75 -1.32 -1.71
C PRO A 63 -11.07 0.10 -1.22
N VAL A 64 -11.81 0.17 -0.12
CA VAL A 64 -11.92 1.41 0.67
C VAL A 64 -10.63 1.60 1.47
N VAL A 65 -10.17 2.85 1.54
CA VAL A 65 -8.96 3.22 2.29
C VAL A 65 -9.38 3.76 3.66
N PHE A 66 -8.93 3.10 4.71
CA PHE A 66 -9.11 3.53 6.10
C PHE A 66 -7.79 3.95 6.72
N GLU A 67 -7.84 4.92 7.61
CA GLU A 67 -6.81 5.19 8.60
C GLU A 67 -7.21 4.51 9.91
N GLN A 68 -6.28 3.81 10.54
CA GLN A 68 -6.46 3.34 11.91
C GLN A 68 -5.94 4.41 12.87
N LEU A 69 -6.81 4.89 13.75
CA LEU A 69 -6.50 5.88 14.77
C LEU A 69 -5.84 5.21 16.00
N ASP A 70 -5.25 6.01 16.88
CA ASP A 70 -4.51 5.52 18.06
C ASP A 70 -5.39 4.74 19.06
N ASP A 71 -6.69 5.04 19.11
CA ASP A 71 -7.68 4.35 19.93
C ASP A 71 -8.18 3.04 19.30
N GLY A 72 -7.70 2.71 18.10
CA GLY A 72 -8.10 1.53 17.33
C GLY A 72 -9.36 1.74 16.49
N GLU A 73 -9.96 2.92 16.49
CA GLU A 73 -11.05 3.27 15.57
C GLU A 73 -10.54 3.42 14.13
N PHE A 74 -11.48 3.36 13.17
CA PHE A 74 -11.18 3.49 11.75
C PHE A 74 -11.91 4.70 11.16
N ALA A 75 -11.17 5.54 10.45
CA ALA A 75 -11.70 6.67 9.70
C ALA A 75 -11.53 6.43 8.19
N VAL A 76 -12.55 6.76 7.39
CA VAL A 76 -12.43 6.72 5.93
C VAL A 76 -11.50 7.84 5.46
N VAL A 77 -10.54 7.51 4.60
CA VAL A 77 -9.66 8.48 3.97
C VAL A 77 -10.23 8.88 2.61
N ASP A 78 -10.27 10.19 2.34
CA ASP A 78 -10.58 10.74 1.01
C ASP A 78 -9.43 10.48 0.03
N ALA A 79 -9.24 9.22 -0.34
CA ALA A 79 -8.18 8.78 -1.22
C ALA A 79 -8.61 8.89 -2.68
N ARG A 80 -7.81 9.58 -3.50
CA ARG A 80 -8.04 9.66 -4.94
C ARG A 80 -7.42 8.47 -5.66
N TRP A 81 -8.17 7.82 -6.53
CA TRP A 81 -7.65 6.79 -7.43
C TRP A 81 -7.10 7.39 -8.73
N ASP A 82 -5.91 6.96 -9.15
CA ASP A 82 -5.32 7.20 -10.47
C ASP A 82 -5.28 5.89 -11.27
N GLU A 83 -6.19 5.74 -12.23
CA GLU A 83 -6.31 4.56 -13.10
C GLU A 83 -5.05 4.30 -13.92
N ARG A 84 -4.41 5.35 -14.42
CA ARG A 84 -3.24 5.24 -15.32
C ARG A 84 -2.05 4.63 -14.61
N THR A 85 -1.86 4.97 -13.33
CA THR A 85 -0.74 4.45 -12.52
C THR A 85 -1.16 3.35 -11.54
N SER A 86 -2.46 3.02 -11.48
CA SER A 86 -3.05 2.06 -10.55
C SER A 86 -2.68 2.37 -9.09
N ARG A 87 -2.90 3.61 -8.66
CA ARG A 87 -2.41 4.13 -7.39
C ARG A 87 -3.44 4.99 -6.67
N PHE A 88 -3.56 4.78 -5.36
CA PHE A 88 -4.24 5.72 -4.47
C PHE A 88 -3.30 6.86 -4.06
N VAL A 89 -3.85 8.08 -4.04
CA VAL A 89 -3.20 9.29 -3.53
C VAL A 89 -4.01 9.78 -2.33
N LEU A 90 -3.39 9.72 -1.15
CA LEU A 90 -4.01 10.12 0.10
C LEU A 90 -3.54 11.55 0.43
N PRO A 91 -4.44 12.46 0.86
CA PRO A 91 -4.17 13.89 1.00
C PRO A 91 -3.31 14.27 2.22
N LYS A 92 -2.70 13.27 2.88
CA LYS A 92 -1.90 13.45 4.10
C LYS A 92 -0.88 12.32 4.25
N LEU A 93 0.06 12.54 5.15
CA LEU A 93 0.89 11.48 5.72
C LEU A 93 0.05 10.66 6.70
N ILE A 94 0.13 9.34 6.59
CA ILE A 94 -0.58 8.41 7.48
C ILE A 94 0.37 7.32 7.96
N ASP A 95 0.25 6.96 9.23
CA ASP A 95 1.08 5.94 9.86
C ASP A 95 0.48 4.55 9.77
N ARG A 96 -0.85 4.39 9.88
CA ARG A 96 -1.53 3.10 9.75
C ARG A 96 -2.69 3.18 8.76
N VAL A 97 -2.57 2.46 7.66
CA VAL A 97 -3.59 2.38 6.61
C VAL A 97 -4.13 0.96 6.51
N VAL A 98 -5.45 0.83 6.40
CA VAL A 98 -6.11 -0.43 6.09
C VAL A 98 -6.85 -0.30 4.78
N LEU A 99 -6.47 -1.10 3.79
CA LEU A 99 -7.27 -1.32 2.59
C LEU A 99 -8.27 -2.43 2.88
N ARG A 100 -9.57 -2.20 2.68
CA ARG A 100 -10.61 -3.23 2.90
C ARG A 100 -11.54 -3.34 1.70
N LEU A 101 -11.83 -4.58 1.32
CA LEU A 101 -12.85 -4.94 0.34
C LEU A 101 -13.54 -6.21 0.84
N GLU A 102 -14.83 -6.11 1.15
CA GLU A 102 -15.59 -7.16 1.84
C GLU A 102 -14.85 -7.62 3.13
N GLU A 103 -14.65 -8.93 3.29
CA GLU A 103 -13.93 -9.54 4.42
C GLU A 103 -12.39 -9.48 4.29
N LYS A 104 -11.88 -9.07 3.12
CA LYS A 104 -10.44 -9.04 2.84
C LYS A 104 -9.87 -7.69 3.26
N HIS A 105 -8.66 -7.71 3.81
CA HIS A 105 -7.95 -6.48 4.14
C HIS A 105 -6.43 -6.62 3.96
N VAL A 106 -5.77 -5.47 3.84
CA VAL A 106 -4.32 -5.32 3.86
C VAL A 106 -3.98 -4.17 4.79
N GLU A 107 -3.07 -4.42 5.73
CA GLU A 107 -2.57 -3.42 6.67
C GLU A 107 -1.22 -2.89 6.19
N ILE A 108 -1.03 -1.59 6.34
CA ILE A 108 0.16 -0.86 5.91
C ILE A 108 0.60 0.04 7.05
N ASP A 109 1.79 -0.22 7.59
CA ASP A 109 2.35 0.51 8.72
C ASP A 109 3.59 1.31 8.31
N ARG A 110 3.66 2.57 8.71
CA ARG A 110 4.85 3.41 8.60
C ARG A 110 5.79 3.14 9.78
N SER A 111 7.09 2.95 9.49
CA SER A 111 8.17 2.68 10.45
C SER A 111 9.17 3.82 10.63
#